data_AF-A0A932VBQ9-F1
#
_entry.id   AF-A0A932VBQ9-F1
#
_cell.length_a   1.000
_cell.length_b   1.000
_cell.length_c   1.000
_cell.angle_alpha   90.00
_cell.angle_beta   90.00
_cell.angle_gamma   90.00
#
_symmetry.space_group_name_H-M   'P 1'
#
loop_
_entity.id
_entity.type
_entity.pdbx_description
1 polymer ?
#
loop_
_entity_poly.entity_id
_entity_poly.type
_entity_poly.pdbx_seq_one_letter_code
_entity_poly.pdbx_strand_id
1 'polypeptide(L)'
;MAFHGLDGVMERASSLQKEKAMGQESLFGFSQAPTDFGTSAESLKHPEWTTKERLTFEKESLGFYITGHPLNDWTEVLRAKAKVDTQSIKELVDQSDTTIGGVVSSLREIVTKSGSRMGFVTLEDLKGTLSVTVFPELYQRIHSLLASDDPILVRGTVEVSEDSVKMLAKEIAGLRQLAPESSMSETNREVHFRLSSSITRDQLENLKSLLKSHRGRSPAYIHLIDLNREKNGETILELPEGLRVNPSEQLAREVDGLFGASVTILQ
;
A
#
# COMPACT_ATOMS: atom_id res chain seq x y z
N MET A 1 -8.64 12.54 -9.29
CA MET A 1 -7.95 11.47 -10.06
C MET A 1 -8.45 11.46 -11.49
N ALA A 2 -7.56 11.47 -12.48
CA ALA A 2 -7.88 11.74 -13.88
C ALA A 2 -8.81 10.70 -14.54
N PHE A 3 -8.81 9.43 -14.11
CA PHE A 3 -9.54 8.35 -14.78
C PHE A 3 -11.07 8.46 -14.71
N HIS A 4 -11.65 8.93 -13.59
CA HIS A 4 -13.11 9.06 -13.45
C HIS A 4 -13.70 10.16 -14.34
N GLY A 5 -12.86 11.08 -14.83
CA GLY A 5 -13.25 12.11 -15.80
C GLY A 5 -12.95 11.75 -17.25
N LEU A 6 -12.24 10.64 -17.52
CA LEU A 6 -11.75 10.34 -18.87
C LEU A 6 -12.90 10.09 -19.84
N ASP A 7 -13.92 9.34 -19.46
CA ASP A 7 -15.06 9.06 -20.35
C ASP A 7 -15.78 10.35 -20.73
N GLY A 8 -16.05 11.22 -19.76
CA GLY A 8 -16.67 12.53 -19.99
C GLY A 8 -15.80 13.47 -20.84
N VAL A 9 -14.47 13.42 -20.68
CA VAL A 9 -13.53 14.19 -21.51
C VAL A 9 -13.46 13.60 -22.93
N MET A 10 -13.43 12.28 -23.09
CA MET A 10 -13.41 11.60 -24.39
C MET A 10 -14.70 11.84 -25.17
N GLU A 11 -15.85 11.82 -24.49
CA GLU A 11 -17.15 12.09 -25.11
C GLU A 11 -17.26 13.54 -25.59
N ARG A 12 -16.81 14.51 -24.78
CA ARG A 12 -16.74 15.93 -25.20
C ARG A 12 -15.74 16.15 -26.33
N ALA A 13 -14.55 15.53 -26.26
CA ALA A 13 -13.55 15.63 -27.32
C ALA A 13 -14.06 15.03 -28.65
N SER A 14 -14.73 13.88 -28.60
CA SER A 14 -15.35 13.25 -29.78
C SER A 14 -16.45 14.13 -30.37
N SER A 15 -17.27 14.76 -29.52
CA SER A 15 -18.33 15.67 -29.94
C SER A 15 -17.76 16.90 -30.65
N LEU A 16 -16.75 17.55 -30.07
CA LEU A 16 -16.04 18.68 -30.68
C LEU A 16 -15.37 18.30 -32.02
N GLN A 17 -14.81 17.08 -32.11
CA GLN A 17 -14.22 16.59 -33.35
C GLN A 17 -15.27 16.38 -34.45
N LYS A 18 -16.46 15.86 -34.09
CA LYS A 18 -17.59 15.69 -35.02
C LYS A 18 -18.14 17.03 -35.50
N GLU A 19 -18.32 18.00 -34.60
CA GLU A 19 -18.77 19.36 -34.94
C GLU A 19 -17.82 20.03 -35.94
N LYS A 20 -16.50 19.91 -35.71
CA LYS A 20 -15.48 20.40 -36.63
C LYS A 20 -15.49 19.69 -37.99
N ALA A 21 -15.70 18.37 -38.01
CA ALA A 21 -15.76 17.58 -39.24
C ALA A 21 -17.03 17.86 -40.07
N MET A 22 -18.13 18.24 -39.42
CA MET A 22 -19.40 18.62 -40.07
C MET A 22 -19.38 20.05 -40.66
N GLY A 23 -18.25 20.77 -40.55
CA GLY A 23 -18.09 22.12 -41.12
C GLY A 23 -18.97 23.17 -40.44
N GLN A 24 -19.54 22.85 -39.27
CA GLN A 24 -20.33 23.78 -38.50
C GLN A 24 -19.36 24.62 -37.66
N GLU A 25 -18.79 25.67 -38.27
CA GLU A 25 -18.19 26.74 -37.49
C GLU A 25 -19.30 27.32 -36.60
N SER A 26 -19.16 27.17 -35.28
CA SER A 26 -20.06 27.80 -34.33
C SER A 26 -20.11 29.29 -34.65
N LEU A 27 -21.29 29.79 -35.05
CA LEU A 27 -21.55 31.19 -35.43
C LEU A 27 -21.29 32.21 -34.29
N PHE A 28 -20.82 31.74 -33.12
CA PHE A 28 -20.39 32.53 -31.98
C PHE A 28 -18.87 32.46 -31.71
N GLY A 29 -18.09 31.78 -32.56
CA GLY A 29 -16.66 31.51 -32.36
C GLY A 29 -15.68 32.70 -32.48
N PHE A 30 -16.17 33.92 -32.69
CA PHE A 30 -15.31 35.12 -32.80
C PHE A 30 -15.31 36.03 -31.56
N SER A 31 -15.98 35.64 -30.47
CA SER A 31 -16.05 36.44 -29.25
C SER A 31 -15.91 35.58 -27.99
N GLN A 32 -14.81 34.86 -27.90
CA GLN A 32 -14.07 34.54 -26.68
C GLN A 32 -13.04 33.48 -27.07
N ALA A 33 -11.76 33.76 -26.84
CA ALA A 33 -10.82 32.66 -26.69
C ALA A 33 -11.43 31.72 -25.63
N PRO A 34 -11.59 30.41 -25.86
CA PRO A 34 -11.96 29.50 -24.81
C PRO A 34 -10.76 29.39 -23.88
N THR A 35 -10.61 30.36 -22.98
CA THR A 35 -9.65 30.32 -21.87
C THR A 35 -10.16 29.48 -20.71
N ASP A 36 -11.39 28.98 -20.78
CA ASP A 36 -11.84 27.90 -19.91
C ASP A 36 -11.96 26.62 -20.73
N PHE A 37 -10.86 25.87 -20.78
CA PHE A 37 -11.04 24.47 -20.40
C PHE A 37 -11.69 24.51 -19.02
N GLY A 38 -13.03 24.43 -18.99
CA GLY A 38 -13.80 24.18 -17.80
C GLY A 38 -13.46 22.79 -17.27
N THR A 39 -12.21 22.56 -16.86
CA THR A 39 -11.97 21.97 -15.57
C THR A 39 -12.65 22.92 -14.58
N SER A 40 -13.94 22.70 -14.35
CA SER A 40 -14.51 23.01 -13.06
C SER A 40 -13.58 22.31 -12.08
N ALA A 41 -12.64 23.09 -11.55
CA ALA A 41 -11.77 22.71 -10.46
C ALA A 41 -12.57 22.63 -9.16
N GLU A 42 -13.88 22.39 -9.26
CA GLU A 42 -14.63 21.50 -8.36
C GLU A 42 -14.02 20.10 -8.49
N SER A 43 -12.79 20.05 -7.99
CA SER A 43 -12.04 18.93 -7.50
C SER A 43 -12.94 17.72 -7.40
N LEU A 44 -12.70 16.79 -8.32
CA LEU A 44 -12.88 15.36 -8.10
C LEU A 44 -12.10 15.00 -6.82
N LYS A 45 -12.65 15.36 -5.64
CA LYS A 45 -12.19 14.99 -4.29
C LYS A 45 -12.52 13.52 -4.13
N HIS A 46 -11.84 12.71 -4.91
CA HIS A 46 -11.79 11.29 -4.66
C HIS A 46 -10.74 11.05 -3.58
N PRO A 47 -10.98 10.09 -2.67
CA PRO A 47 -9.96 9.67 -1.73
C PRO A 47 -8.69 9.32 -2.51
N GLU A 48 -7.53 9.75 -2.02
CA GLU A 48 -6.26 9.31 -2.58
C GLU A 48 -6.15 7.79 -2.48
N TRP A 49 -5.50 7.15 -3.45
CA TRP A 49 -5.24 5.72 -3.37
C TRP A 49 -4.39 5.44 -2.15
N THR A 50 -4.72 4.38 -1.44
CA THR A 50 -3.82 3.83 -0.43
C THR A 50 -2.49 3.48 -1.08
N THR A 51 -1.40 3.49 -0.31
CA THR A 51 -0.07 3.09 -0.81
C THR A 51 -0.14 1.72 -1.50
N LYS A 52 -0.90 0.78 -0.95
CA LYS A 52 -1.07 -0.56 -1.53
C LYS A 52 -1.74 -0.52 -2.91
N GLU A 53 -2.86 0.19 -3.04
CA GLU A 53 -3.57 0.31 -4.33
C GLU A 53 -2.69 0.96 -5.40
N ARG A 54 -1.96 2.02 -5.03
CA ARG A 54 -1.01 2.68 -5.93
C ARG A 54 0.07 1.72 -6.43
N LEU A 55 0.66 0.93 -5.53
CA LEU A 55 1.68 -0.06 -5.90
C LEU A 55 1.12 -1.16 -6.79
N THR A 56 -0.10 -1.65 -6.51
CA THR A 56 -0.79 -2.62 -7.39
C THR A 56 -0.99 -2.05 -8.79
N PHE A 57 -1.51 -0.81 -8.92
CA PHE A 57 -1.69 -0.19 -10.23
C PHE A 57 -0.38 0.10 -10.96
N GLU A 58 0.69 0.46 -10.25
CA GLU A 58 2.03 0.58 -10.83
C GLU A 58 2.53 -0.75 -11.39
N LYS A 59 2.37 -1.84 -10.63
CA LYS A 59 2.76 -3.18 -11.09
C LYS A 59 1.93 -3.62 -12.30
N GLU A 60 0.62 -3.40 -12.31
CA GLU A 60 -0.25 -3.76 -13.43
C GLU A 60 0.03 -2.92 -14.69
N SER A 61 0.25 -1.61 -14.53
CA SER A 61 0.41 -0.69 -15.66
C SER A 61 1.82 -0.71 -16.25
N LEU A 62 2.84 -0.85 -15.40
CA LEU A 62 4.25 -0.70 -15.77
C LEU A 62 5.04 -2.00 -15.66
N GLY A 63 4.56 -2.97 -14.89
CA GLY A 63 5.28 -4.22 -14.62
C GLY A 63 6.33 -4.11 -13.52
N PHE A 64 6.57 -2.92 -12.97
CA PHE A 64 7.56 -2.65 -11.92
C PHE A 64 7.12 -1.46 -11.05
N TYR A 65 7.67 -1.36 -9.84
CA TYR A 65 7.35 -0.30 -8.89
C TYR A 65 8.26 0.93 -9.08
N ILE A 66 7.68 2.14 -9.06
CA ILE A 66 8.44 3.40 -9.18
C ILE A 66 8.42 4.19 -7.87
N THR A 67 7.28 4.22 -7.19
CA THR A 67 7.06 5.18 -6.09
C THR A 67 7.37 4.61 -4.71
N GLY A 68 7.52 3.29 -4.60
CA GLY A 68 7.94 2.57 -3.40
C GLY A 68 7.98 1.06 -3.65
N HIS A 69 8.70 0.29 -2.84
CA HIS A 69 8.73 -1.18 -2.96
C HIS A 69 7.86 -1.79 -1.86
N PRO A 70 7.08 -2.87 -2.11
CA PRO A 70 6.30 -3.54 -1.05
C PRO A 70 7.12 -4.07 0.13
N LEU A 71 8.45 -4.05 0.06
CA LEU A 71 9.37 -4.47 1.14
C LEU A 71 9.73 -3.33 2.07
N ASN A 72 9.43 -2.07 1.71
CA ASN A 72 9.78 -0.90 2.52
C ASN A 72 9.17 -0.99 3.92
N ASP A 73 7.91 -1.44 4.01
CA ASP A 73 7.18 -1.65 5.27
C ASP A 73 7.75 -2.79 6.13
N TRP A 74 8.69 -3.56 5.59
CA TRP A 74 9.21 -4.80 6.19
C TRP A 74 10.70 -4.76 6.47
N THR A 75 11.33 -3.61 6.29
CA THR A 75 12.78 -3.43 6.45
C THR A 75 13.30 -3.90 7.82
N GLU A 76 12.55 -3.67 8.90
CA GLU A 76 12.93 -4.14 10.24
C GLU A 76 12.88 -5.67 10.37
N VAL A 77 11.80 -6.29 9.89
CA VAL A 77 11.63 -7.75 9.92
C VAL A 77 12.69 -8.42 9.05
N LEU A 78 12.95 -7.86 7.86
CA LEU A 78 14.02 -8.32 6.97
C LEU A 78 15.39 -8.18 7.63
N ARG A 79 15.71 -7.05 8.27
CA ARG A 79 16.97 -6.87 8.99
C ARG A 79 17.16 -7.91 10.10
N ALA A 80 16.09 -8.33 10.75
CA ALA A 80 16.13 -9.32 11.83
C ALA A 80 16.19 -10.78 11.32
N LYS A 81 15.62 -11.08 10.14
CA LYS A 81 15.37 -12.46 9.68
C LYS A 81 16.10 -12.83 8.39
N ALA A 82 16.23 -11.91 7.45
CA ALA A 82 17.01 -12.11 6.24
C ALA A 82 18.50 -11.95 6.58
N LYS A 83 19.30 -12.92 6.16
CA LYS A 83 20.74 -12.92 6.39
C LYS A 83 21.50 -12.23 5.26
N VAL A 84 20.93 -12.24 4.06
CA VAL A 84 21.52 -11.69 2.83
C VAL A 84 20.46 -11.02 1.98
N ASP A 85 20.93 -10.23 1.03
CA ASP A 85 20.19 -9.60 -0.07
C ASP A 85 20.70 -10.11 -1.43
N THR A 86 20.06 -9.72 -2.52
CA THR A 86 20.39 -10.19 -3.88
C THR A 86 21.79 -9.78 -4.38
N GLN A 87 22.45 -8.82 -3.73
CA GLN A 87 23.83 -8.43 -4.06
C GLN A 87 24.84 -9.27 -3.28
N SER A 88 24.68 -9.31 -1.96
CA SER A 88 25.57 -10.03 -1.04
C SER A 88 25.51 -11.56 -1.20
N ILE A 89 24.39 -12.10 -1.69
CA ILE A 89 24.26 -13.55 -1.92
C ILE A 89 25.29 -14.10 -2.92
N LYS A 90 25.81 -13.25 -3.81
CA LYS A 90 26.81 -13.64 -4.82
C LYS A 90 28.19 -13.94 -4.23
N GLU A 91 28.46 -13.46 -3.02
CA GLU A 91 29.73 -13.64 -2.32
C GLU A 91 29.71 -14.86 -1.40
N LEU A 92 28.57 -15.57 -1.33
CA LEU A 92 28.45 -16.77 -0.51
C LEU A 92 29.19 -17.96 -1.11
N VAL A 93 29.57 -18.89 -0.24
CA VAL A 93 30.12 -20.18 -0.64
C VAL A 93 29.03 -21.01 -1.32
N ASP A 94 29.37 -21.67 -2.42
CA ASP A 94 28.49 -22.61 -3.10
C ASP A 94 27.99 -23.70 -2.13
N GLN A 95 26.73 -24.13 -2.30
CA GLN A 95 26.04 -25.08 -1.42
C GLN A 95 25.81 -24.61 0.03
N SER A 96 25.97 -23.32 0.33
CA SER A 96 25.68 -22.78 1.67
C SER A 96 24.20 -22.51 1.88
N ASP A 97 23.74 -22.67 3.13
CA ASP A 97 22.36 -22.36 3.53
C ASP A 97 22.23 -20.92 3.99
N THR A 98 21.25 -20.20 3.42
CA THR A 98 20.97 -18.81 3.80
C THR A 98 19.48 -18.51 3.84
N THR A 99 19.14 -17.27 4.16
CA THR A 99 17.76 -16.77 4.20
C THR A 99 17.71 -15.40 3.56
N ILE A 100 16.81 -15.23 2.58
CA ILE A 100 16.58 -14.00 1.84
C ILE A 100 15.08 -13.65 1.89
N GLY A 101 14.75 -12.37 1.90
CA GLY A 101 13.36 -11.92 1.82
C GLY A 101 13.14 -11.06 0.59
N GLY A 102 11.94 -11.18 0.01
CA GLY A 102 11.59 -10.48 -1.22
C GLY A 102 10.13 -10.64 -1.60
N VAL A 103 9.76 -10.10 -2.75
CA VAL A 103 8.44 -10.24 -3.36
C VAL A 103 8.57 -11.14 -4.58
N VAL A 104 7.54 -11.94 -4.88
CA VAL A 104 7.51 -12.74 -6.10
C VAL A 104 7.26 -11.81 -7.29
N SER A 105 8.27 -11.65 -8.14
CA SER A 105 8.17 -10.83 -9.35
C SER A 105 7.63 -11.64 -10.54
N SER A 106 7.97 -12.94 -10.59
CA SER A 106 7.38 -13.87 -11.56
C SER A 106 7.38 -15.31 -11.03
N LEU A 107 6.41 -16.09 -11.47
CA LEU A 107 6.29 -17.52 -11.19
C LEU A 107 6.08 -18.29 -12.48
N ARG A 108 6.98 -19.23 -12.77
CA ARG A 108 6.84 -20.20 -13.87
C ARG A 108 6.62 -21.58 -13.29
N GLU A 109 5.44 -22.14 -13.54
CA GLU A 109 5.09 -23.49 -13.15
C GLU A 109 5.44 -24.50 -14.24
N ILE A 110 6.00 -25.64 -13.83
CA ILE A 110 6.17 -26.80 -14.73
C ILE A 110 5.71 -28.08 -14.03
N VAL A 111 5.25 -29.04 -14.83
CA VAL A 111 4.94 -30.38 -14.36
C VAL A 111 6.18 -31.25 -14.54
N THR A 112 6.65 -31.88 -13.48
CA THR A 112 7.79 -32.79 -13.52
C THR A 112 7.44 -34.06 -14.29
N LYS A 113 8.46 -34.86 -14.64
CA LYS A 113 8.26 -36.19 -15.24
C LYS A 113 7.42 -37.13 -14.37
N SER A 114 7.40 -36.91 -13.05
CA SER A 114 6.57 -37.65 -12.09
C SER A 114 5.13 -37.13 -12.00
N GLY A 115 4.75 -36.11 -12.79
CA GLY A 115 3.40 -35.53 -12.79
C GLY A 115 3.15 -34.51 -11.67
N SER A 116 4.16 -34.18 -10.85
CA SER A 116 4.03 -33.22 -9.76
C SER A 116 4.37 -31.80 -10.22
N ARG A 117 3.75 -30.77 -9.66
CA ARG A 117 4.04 -29.37 -10.03
C ARG A 117 5.27 -28.85 -9.29
N MET A 118 6.16 -28.15 -9.97
CA MET A 118 7.26 -27.38 -9.38
C MET A 118 7.25 -25.95 -9.93
N GLY A 119 7.85 -25.01 -9.19
CA GLY A 119 7.89 -23.60 -9.54
C GLY A 119 9.31 -23.06 -9.68
N PHE A 120 9.56 -22.28 -10.74
CA PHE A 120 10.69 -21.36 -10.81
C PHE A 120 10.18 -19.96 -10.50
N VAL A 121 10.67 -19.41 -9.39
CA VAL A 121 10.25 -18.13 -8.83
C VAL A 121 11.36 -17.11 -9.07
N THR A 122 11.03 -15.95 -9.62
CA THR A 122 11.91 -14.78 -9.56
C THR A 122 11.55 -13.99 -8.32
N LEU A 123 12.44 -14.03 -7.32
CA LEU A 123 12.31 -13.24 -6.11
C LEU A 123 12.99 -11.88 -6.31
N GLU A 124 12.30 -10.80 -5.96
CA GLU A 124 12.80 -9.43 -6.08
C GLU A 124 12.95 -8.81 -4.69
N ASP A 125 14.10 -8.18 -4.43
CA ASP A 125 14.33 -7.35 -3.26
C ASP A 125 14.65 -5.90 -3.66
N LEU A 126 14.99 -5.06 -2.68
CA LEU A 126 15.30 -3.64 -2.92
C LEU A 126 16.55 -3.41 -3.81
N LYS A 127 17.33 -4.45 -4.10
CA LYS A 127 18.62 -4.36 -4.77
C LYS A 127 18.69 -5.12 -6.10
N GLY A 128 17.74 -6.01 -6.37
CA GLY A 128 17.73 -6.81 -7.58
C GLY A 128 16.85 -8.05 -7.47
N THR A 129 17.17 -9.06 -8.28
CA THR A 129 16.37 -10.29 -8.40
C THR A 129 17.21 -11.54 -8.25
N LEU A 130 16.61 -12.60 -7.71
CA LEU A 130 17.20 -13.94 -7.56
C LEU A 130 16.26 -15.01 -8.10
N SER A 131 16.83 -16.00 -8.80
CA SER A 131 16.08 -17.18 -9.22
C SER A 131 16.01 -18.21 -8.10
N VAL A 132 14.79 -18.62 -7.74
CA VAL A 132 14.50 -19.58 -6.68
C VAL A 132 13.75 -20.78 -7.27
N THR A 133 14.28 -21.99 -7.06
CA THR A 133 13.62 -23.24 -7.45
C THR A 133 12.83 -23.78 -6.27
N VAL A 134 11.55 -24.07 -6.49
CA VAL A 134 10.63 -24.63 -5.50
C VAL A 134 10.21 -26.04 -5.94
N PHE A 135 10.72 -27.05 -5.25
CA PHE A 135 10.40 -28.44 -5.53
C PHE A 135 8.95 -28.80 -5.18
N PRO A 136 8.40 -29.89 -5.76
CA PRO A 136 6.97 -30.17 -5.66
C PRO A 136 6.41 -30.29 -4.25
N GLU A 137 7.14 -30.93 -3.33
CA GLU A 137 6.70 -31.11 -1.94
C GLU A 137 6.49 -29.76 -1.23
N LEU A 138 7.39 -28.80 -1.48
CA LEU A 138 7.25 -27.46 -0.96
C LEU A 138 6.13 -26.73 -1.71
N TYR A 139 6.18 -26.73 -3.05
CA TYR A 139 5.25 -25.99 -3.91
C TYR A 139 3.78 -26.30 -3.60
N GLN A 140 3.41 -27.58 -3.40
CA GLN A 140 2.04 -27.96 -3.05
C GLN A 140 1.49 -27.22 -1.83
N ARG A 141 2.33 -26.96 -0.82
CA ARG A 141 1.94 -26.29 0.43
C ARG A 141 1.86 -24.76 0.32
N ILE A 142 2.66 -24.16 -0.56
CA ILE A 142 2.88 -22.71 -0.59
C ILE A 142 2.50 -22.04 -1.91
N HIS A 143 1.90 -22.77 -2.86
CA HIS A 143 1.50 -22.24 -4.17
C HIS A 143 0.61 -21.00 -4.07
N SER A 144 -0.33 -20.95 -3.12
CA SER A 144 -1.20 -19.80 -2.88
C SER A 144 -0.43 -18.56 -2.42
N LEU A 145 0.63 -18.76 -1.62
CA LEU A 145 1.51 -17.68 -1.18
C LEU A 145 2.38 -17.16 -2.33
N LEU A 146 2.85 -18.04 -3.22
CA LEU A 146 3.61 -17.63 -4.41
C LEU A 146 2.79 -16.89 -5.46
N ALA A 147 1.48 -17.13 -5.49
CA ALA A 147 0.55 -16.42 -6.37
C ALA A 147 0.08 -15.07 -5.82
N SER A 148 0.51 -14.71 -4.60
CA SER A 148 0.19 -13.43 -3.97
C SER A 148 1.33 -12.42 -4.15
N ASP A 149 1.01 -11.13 -4.10
CA ASP A 149 1.99 -10.04 -4.06
C ASP A 149 2.55 -9.78 -2.65
N ASP A 150 2.25 -10.65 -1.68
CA ASP A 150 2.71 -10.49 -0.31
C ASP A 150 4.23 -10.82 -0.20
N PRO A 151 5.00 -10.05 0.58
CA PRO A 151 6.40 -10.37 0.83
C PRO A 151 6.62 -11.74 1.48
N ILE A 152 7.61 -12.47 1.00
CA ILE A 152 7.98 -13.81 1.47
C ILE A 152 9.44 -13.87 1.93
N LEU A 153 9.70 -14.77 2.87
CA LEU A 153 11.02 -15.13 3.36
C LEU A 153 11.34 -16.54 2.86
N VAL A 154 12.46 -16.68 2.19
CA VAL A 154 12.92 -17.93 1.60
C VAL A 154 14.18 -18.36 2.32
N ARG A 155 14.15 -19.57 2.89
CA ARG A 155 15.33 -20.27 3.40
C ARG A 155 15.67 -21.40 2.44
N GLY A 156 16.93 -21.49 2.06
CA GLY A 156 17.35 -22.44 1.04
C GLY A 156 18.85 -22.56 0.92
N THR A 157 19.25 -23.48 0.04
CA THR A 157 20.65 -23.68 -0.34
C THR A 157 20.94 -22.83 -1.56
N VAL A 158 22.04 -22.07 -1.53
CA VAL A 158 22.50 -21.25 -2.65
C VAL A 158 23.38 -22.10 -3.55
N GLU A 159 23.12 -22.02 -4.85
CA GLU A 159 23.98 -22.55 -5.90
C GLU A 159 24.67 -21.37 -6.58
N VAL A 160 25.99 -21.27 -6.40
CA VAL A 160 26.82 -20.20 -6.95
C VAL A 160 27.66 -20.78 -8.09
N SER A 161 27.52 -20.21 -9.28
CA SER A 161 28.30 -20.54 -10.47
C SER A 161 28.96 -19.28 -11.04
N GLU A 162 29.91 -19.43 -11.96
CA GLU A 162 30.60 -18.28 -12.59
C GLU A 162 29.62 -17.30 -13.26
N ASP A 163 28.53 -17.82 -13.84
CA ASP A 163 27.57 -17.03 -14.63
C ASP A 163 26.29 -16.66 -13.88
N SER A 164 25.94 -17.39 -12.81
CA SER A 164 24.64 -17.23 -12.16
C SER A 164 24.59 -17.66 -10.71
N VAL A 165 23.68 -17.04 -9.96
CA VAL A 165 23.36 -17.42 -8.58
C VAL A 165 21.89 -17.81 -8.52
N LYS A 166 21.62 -18.99 -7.96
CA LYS A 166 20.28 -19.53 -7.77
C LYS A 166 20.12 -20.03 -6.35
N MET A 167 18.88 -20.21 -5.93
CA MET A 167 18.56 -20.80 -4.63
C MET A 167 17.59 -21.97 -4.79
N LEU A 168 17.87 -23.08 -4.11
CA LEU A 168 16.94 -24.17 -3.91
C LEU A 168 16.18 -23.94 -2.61
N ALA A 169 14.88 -23.64 -2.70
CA ALA A 169 14.07 -23.35 -1.54
C ALA A 169 13.83 -24.63 -0.70
N LYS A 170 14.15 -24.54 0.59
CA LYS A 170 13.82 -25.56 1.61
C LYS A 170 12.57 -25.20 2.37
N GLU A 171 12.39 -23.91 2.66
CA GLU A 171 11.27 -23.36 3.42
C GLU A 171 10.91 -21.97 2.86
N ILE A 172 9.61 -21.71 2.74
CA ILE A 172 9.07 -20.41 2.34
C ILE A 172 7.94 -20.07 3.31
N ALA A 173 7.98 -18.86 3.85
CA ALA A 173 6.92 -18.35 4.72
C ALA A 173 6.66 -16.88 4.41
N GLY A 174 5.39 -16.47 4.53
CA GLY A 174 5.02 -15.07 4.34
C GLY A 174 5.59 -14.24 5.48
N LEU A 175 6.18 -13.08 5.17
CA LEU A 175 6.69 -12.18 6.21
C LEU A 175 5.57 -11.79 7.19
N ARG A 176 4.32 -11.79 6.71
CA ARG A 176 3.14 -11.53 7.53
C ARG A 176 2.95 -12.46 8.71
N GLN A 177 3.34 -13.71 8.54
CA GLN A 177 3.21 -14.73 9.58
C GLN A 177 4.43 -14.75 10.52
N LEU A 178 5.57 -14.24 10.05
CA LEU A 178 6.85 -14.30 10.75
C LEU A 178 7.20 -13.03 11.52
N ALA A 179 6.55 -11.93 11.19
CA ALA A 179 6.67 -10.75 11.99
C ALA A 179 6.11 -11.03 13.38
N PRO A 180 6.82 -10.65 14.47
CA PRO A 180 6.19 -10.53 15.77
C PRO A 180 4.89 -9.76 15.60
N GLU A 181 3.83 -10.08 16.35
CA GLU A 181 2.59 -9.27 16.40
C GLU A 181 2.88 -7.78 16.73
N SER A 182 4.11 -7.49 17.15
CA SER A 182 4.67 -6.17 17.41
C SER A 182 5.23 -5.41 16.21
N SER A 183 5.45 -6.05 15.06
CA SER A 183 6.29 -5.53 13.96
C SER A 183 5.55 -5.42 12.63
N MET A 184 4.22 -5.54 12.64
CA MET A 184 3.40 -5.36 11.45
C MET A 184 2.29 -4.35 11.65
N SER A 185 2.38 -3.26 10.88
CA SER A 185 1.24 -2.60 10.24
C SER A 185 0.04 -2.16 11.11
N GLU A 186 0.17 -2.11 12.43
CA GLU A 186 -0.67 -1.26 13.30
C GLU A 186 0.13 -0.08 13.87
N THR A 187 1.46 -0.14 13.91
CA THR A 187 2.30 0.93 14.47
C THR A 187 2.48 2.16 13.59
N ASN A 188 2.14 2.09 12.29
CA ASN A 188 2.15 3.27 11.41
C ASN A 188 0.74 3.72 11.02
N ARG A 189 -0.29 3.13 11.64
CA ARG A 189 -1.64 3.63 11.48
C ARG A 189 -1.82 4.81 12.40
N GLU A 190 -2.24 5.93 11.85
CA GLU A 190 -2.51 7.14 12.61
C GLU A 190 -4.02 7.26 12.78
N VAL A 191 -4.47 7.57 14.00
CA VAL A 191 -5.89 7.79 14.27
C VAL A 191 -6.16 9.27 14.38
N HIS A 192 -6.90 9.81 13.42
CA HIS A 192 -7.24 11.23 13.39
C HIS A 192 -8.70 11.44 13.81
N PHE A 193 -8.91 12.34 14.77
CA PHE A 193 -10.23 12.76 15.22
C PHE A 193 -10.49 14.20 14.75
N ARG A 194 -11.37 14.36 13.76
CA ARG A 194 -11.75 15.68 13.20
C ARG A 194 -12.94 16.25 13.95
N LEU A 195 -12.68 17.12 14.90
CA LEU A 195 -13.66 17.68 15.83
C LEU A 195 -13.88 19.17 15.54
N SER A 196 -15.08 19.68 15.78
CA SER A 196 -15.34 21.11 15.70
C SER A 196 -14.66 21.85 16.86
N SER A 197 -14.28 23.11 16.63
CA SER A 197 -13.76 23.99 17.69
C SER A 197 -14.77 24.27 18.82
N SER A 198 -16.05 23.94 18.62
CA SER A 198 -17.14 24.04 19.60
C SER A 198 -17.23 22.86 20.59
N ILE A 199 -16.23 21.97 20.63
CA ILE A 199 -16.20 20.81 21.53
C ILE A 199 -16.28 21.21 23.01
N THR A 200 -17.10 20.48 23.77
CA THR A 200 -17.26 20.70 25.21
C THR A 200 -16.22 19.94 26.04
N ARG A 201 -16.00 20.38 27.29
CA ARG A 201 -15.11 19.67 28.23
C ARG A 201 -15.56 18.23 28.47
N ASP A 202 -16.85 18.01 28.66
CA ASP A 202 -17.40 16.67 28.95
C ASP A 202 -17.16 15.70 27.79
N GLN A 203 -17.28 16.18 26.54
CA GLN A 203 -16.95 15.38 25.36
C GLN A 203 -15.46 15.02 25.30
N LEU A 204 -14.56 15.93 25.67
CA LEU A 204 -13.12 15.63 25.75
C LEU A 204 -12.79 14.64 26.85
N GLU A 205 -13.46 14.71 28.01
CA GLU A 205 -13.26 13.75 29.11
C GLU A 205 -13.77 12.35 28.74
N ASN A 206 -14.92 12.27 28.06
CA ASN A 206 -15.46 11.03 27.54
C ASN A 206 -14.57 10.42 26.44
N LEU A 207 -14.09 11.24 25.49
CA LEU A 207 -13.13 10.80 24.48
C LEU A 207 -11.87 10.26 25.15
N LYS A 208 -11.29 10.99 26.10
CA LYS A 208 -10.09 10.54 26.84
C LYS A 208 -10.31 9.19 27.55
N SER A 209 -11.49 8.97 28.13
CA SER A 209 -11.83 7.71 28.80
C SER A 209 -11.97 6.56 27.79
N LEU A 210 -12.57 6.84 26.63
CA LEU A 210 -12.73 5.90 25.52
C LEU A 210 -11.36 5.51 24.93
N LEU A 211 -10.48 6.46 24.65
CA LEU A 211 -9.11 6.19 24.18
C LEU A 211 -8.33 5.33 25.19
N LYS A 212 -8.54 5.53 26.49
CA LYS A 212 -7.94 4.69 27.54
C LYS A 212 -8.48 3.26 27.59
N SER A 213 -9.69 3.02 27.12
CA SER A 213 -10.27 1.67 27.03
C SER A 213 -9.82 0.92 25.77
N HIS A 214 -9.43 1.65 24.71
CA HIS A 214 -8.95 1.12 23.43
C HIS A 214 -7.44 1.33 23.26
N ARG A 215 -6.65 0.93 24.26
CA ARG A 215 -5.20 1.11 24.24
C ARG A 215 -4.55 0.35 23.09
N GLY A 216 -3.58 1.00 22.44
CA GLY A 216 -2.79 0.37 21.40
C GLY A 216 -1.50 1.13 21.12
N ARG A 217 -0.94 0.92 19.94
CA ARG A 217 0.41 1.40 19.58
C ARG A 217 0.39 2.56 18.58
N SER A 218 -0.78 2.88 18.02
CA SER A 218 -0.96 3.95 17.04
C SER A 218 -0.94 5.33 17.68
N PRO A 219 -0.19 6.30 17.12
CA PRO A 219 -0.35 7.70 17.49
C PRO A 219 -1.75 8.18 17.12
N ALA A 220 -2.25 9.13 17.90
CA ALA A 220 -3.56 9.71 17.69
C ALA A 220 -3.49 11.23 17.68
N TYR A 221 -4.28 11.84 16.79
CA TYR A 221 -4.28 13.27 16.53
C TYR A 221 -5.69 13.81 16.66
N ILE A 222 -5.83 15.00 17.26
CA ILE A 222 -7.09 15.75 17.25
C ILE A 222 -6.93 16.93 16.31
N HIS A 223 -7.80 16.99 15.30
CA HIS A 223 -7.92 18.11 14.37
C HIS A 223 -9.09 18.97 14.84
N LEU A 224 -8.81 20.15 15.38
CA LEU A 224 -9.82 21.14 15.74
C LEU A 224 -10.09 22.03 14.53
N ILE A 225 -11.30 21.94 14.00
CA ILE A 225 -11.76 22.69 12.82
C ILE A 225 -12.59 23.88 13.31
N ASP A 226 -12.10 25.10 13.05
CA ASP A 226 -12.85 26.32 13.33
C ASP A 226 -13.79 26.67 12.17
N LEU A 227 -15.07 26.41 12.37
CA LEU A 227 -16.14 26.65 11.37
C LEU A 227 -16.62 28.11 11.33
N ASN A 228 -16.15 28.97 12.24
CA ASN A 228 -16.63 30.36 12.39
C ASN A 228 -15.70 31.43 11.78
N ARG A 229 -14.58 31.05 11.15
CA ARG A 229 -13.66 31.99 10.49
C ARG A 229 -13.81 31.91 8.97
N GLU A 230 -13.76 33.05 8.29
CA GLU A 230 -13.75 33.15 6.81
C GLU A 230 -12.61 32.35 6.14
N LYS A 231 -11.59 31.98 6.91
CA LYS A 231 -10.56 31.00 6.53
C LYS A 231 -10.66 29.83 7.50
N ASN A 232 -11.20 28.69 7.05
CA ASN A 232 -11.27 27.43 7.81
C ASN A 232 -9.90 27.11 8.43
N GLY A 233 -9.74 27.41 9.71
CA GLY A 233 -8.51 27.16 10.45
C GLY A 233 -8.52 25.74 11.01
N GLU A 234 -7.45 25.00 10.79
CA GLU A 234 -7.24 23.67 11.36
C GLU A 234 -6.09 23.75 12.36
N THR A 235 -6.33 23.31 13.60
CA THR A 235 -5.29 23.11 14.61
C THR A 235 -5.15 21.62 14.88
N ILE A 236 -3.94 21.09 14.67
CA ILE A 236 -3.64 19.67 14.89
C ILE A 236 -2.94 19.53 16.24
N LEU A 237 -3.47 18.66 17.09
CA LEU A 237 -2.92 18.32 18.39
C LEU A 237 -2.50 16.85 18.37
N GLU A 238 -1.20 16.61 18.53
CA GLU A 238 -0.69 15.27 18.78
C GLU A 238 -1.00 14.86 20.23
N LEU A 239 -1.59 13.67 20.40
CA LEU A 239 -1.88 13.14 21.72
C LEU A 239 -0.65 12.51 22.36
N PRO A 240 -0.46 12.65 23.69
CA PRO A 240 0.68 12.09 24.40
C PRO A 240 0.70 10.56 24.33
N GLU A 241 1.87 9.95 24.49
CA GLU A 241 2.07 8.50 24.37
C GLU A 241 1.12 7.64 25.24
N GLY A 242 0.69 8.16 26.39
CA GLY A 242 -0.27 7.48 27.27
C GLY A 242 -1.71 7.37 26.72
N LEU A 243 -1.99 7.99 25.56
CA LEU A 243 -3.26 7.99 24.84
C LEU A 243 -3.14 7.38 23.43
N ARG A 244 -2.09 6.60 23.16
CA ARG A 244 -2.03 5.78 21.95
C ARG A 244 -3.12 4.71 21.95
N VAL A 245 -3.67 4.43 20.77
CA VAL A 245 -4.87 3.59 20.61
C VAL A 245 -4.67 2.45 19.64
N ASN A 246 -5.59 1.48 19.68
CA ASN A 246 -5.69 0.43 18.68
C ASN A 246 -6.65 0.87 17.56
N PRO A 247 -6.20 1.01 16.31
CA PRO A 247 -7.02 1.50 15.19
C PRO A 247 -8.02 0.43 14.76
N SER A 248 -9.19 0.43 15.41
CA SER A 248 -10.24 -0.55 15.18
C SER A 248 -11.56 0.10 14.74
N GLU A 249 -12.34 -0.62 13.95
CA GLU A 249 -13.72 -0.26 13.59
C GLU A 249 -14.63 -0.08 14.81
N GLN A 250 -14.28 -0.72 15.93
CA GLN A 250 -15.00 -0.53 17.19
C GLN A 250 -14.69 0.84 17.80
N LEU A 251 -13.41 1.22 17.87
CA LEU A 251 -12.99 2.56 18.30
C LEU A 251 -13.68 3.64 17.48
N ALA A 252 -13.64 3.53 16.14
CA ALA A 252 -14.26 4.50 15.25
C ALA A 252 -15.76 4.66 15.50
N ARG A 253 -16.51 3.56 15.64
CA ARG A 253 -17.96 3.60 15.92
C ARG A 253 -18.30 4.23 17.28
N GLU A 254 -17.53 3.91 18.32
CA GLU A 254 -17.79 4.45 19.66
C GLU A 254 -17.47 5.95 19.73
N VAL A 255 -16.39 6.41 19.08
CA VAL A 255 -16.06 7.83 18.99
C VAL A 255 -17.07 8.58 18.12
N ASP A 256 -17.42 8.06 16.95
CA ASP A 256 -18.41 8.67 16.08
C ASP A 256 -19.79 8.76 16.76
N GLY A 257 -20.14 7.76 17.59
CA GLY A 257 -21.35 7.80 18.42
C GLY A 257 -21.32 8.89 19.50
N LEU A 258 -20.15 9.17 20.09
CA LEU A 258 -19.99 10.25 21.09
C LEU A 258 -20.20 11.64 20.48
N PHE A 259 -19.82 11.82 19.22
CA PHE A 259 -19.92 13.11 18.51
C PHE A 259 -21.14 13.20 17.57
N GLY A 260 -21.87 12.11 17.35
CA GLY A 260 -23.05 12.06 16.49
C GLY A 260 -22.76 12.24 15.00
N ALA A 261 -21.49 12.13 14.60
CA ALA A 261 -21.02 12.31 13.23
C ALA A 261 -19.75 11.47 13.00
N SER A 262 -19.44 11.18 11.73
CA SER A 262 -18.19 10.50 11.41
C SER A 262 -17.02 11.48 11.54
N VAL A 263 -16.26 11.31 12.62
CA VAL A 263 -15.14 12.18 12.99
C VAL A 263 -13.83 11.43 13.05
N THR A 264 -13.87 10.09 13.02
CA THR A 264 -12.69 9.22 13.12
C THR A 264 -12.18 8.82 11.74
N ILE A 265 -10.88 9.02 11.51
CA ILE A 265 -10.17 8.56 10.31
C ILE A 265 -9.03 7.65 10.75
N LEU A 266 -9.04 6.42 10.24
CA LEU A 266 -7.98 5.45 10.41
C LEU A 266 -7.10 5.49 9.14
N GLN A 267 -5.86 5.97 9.27
CA GLN A 267 -4.89 6.04 8.15
C GLN A 267 -3.85 4.95 8.30
#